data_AF-A0A4R5QPP4-F1
#
_entry.id   AF-A0A4R5QPP4-F1
#
_cell.length_a   1.000
_cell.length_b   1.000
_cell.length_c   1.000
_cell.angle_alpha   90.00
_cell.angle_beta   90.00
_cell.angle_gamma   90.00
#
_symmetry.space_group_name_H-M   'P 1'
#
loop_
_entity.id
_entity.type
_entity.pdbx_description
1 polymer ?
#
loop_
_entity_poly.entity_id
_entity_poly.type
_entity_poly.pdbx_seq_one_letter_code
_entity_poly.pdbx_strand_id
1 'polypeptide(L)' 'MSASVIGKNGPAIAPSNPRSYEVKVQRQLLPPGRWMWMIVEETTQIVVQQSQQTFPSAQEAWVGGRRRLGKPA' A
#
# COMPACT_ATOMS: atom_id res chain seq x y z
N MET A 1 27.94 -34.65 -31.13
CA MET A 1 27.88 -33.31 -31.74
C MET A 1 26.91 -32.48 -30.92
N SER A 2 27.40 -31.35 -30.41
CA SER A 2 26.77 -30.51 -29.37
C SER A 2 25.48 -29.82 -29.82
N ALA A 3 24.48 -29.85 -28.95
CA ALA A 3 23.54 -28.74 -28.77
C ALA A 3 23.38 -28.54 -27.24
N SER A 4 24.08 -27.56 -26.71
CA SER A 4 23.93 -27.13 -25.32
C SER A 4 22.58 -26.42 -25.18
N VAL A 5 21.57 -27.10 -24.62
CA VAL A 5 20.34 -26.46 -24.13
C VAL A 5 20.50 -26.27 -22.63
N ILE A 6 21.01 -25.11 -22.24
CA ILE A 6 21.14 -24.72 -20.84
C ILE A 6 19.83 -24.04 -20.44
N GLY A 7 19.10 -24.71 -19.53
CA GLY A 7 18.19 -24.03 -18.60
C GLY A 7 16.80 -23.72 -19.14
N LYS A 8 15.91 -24.70 -18.98
CA LYS A 8 14.48 -24.57 -18.68
C LYS A 8 14.18 -23.37 -17.76
N ASN A 9 14.04 -22.17 -18.30
CA ASN A 9 13.36 -21.06 -17.62
C ASN A 9 11.89 -21.15 -18.02
N GLY A 10 11.06 -21.45 -17.02
CA GLY A 10 9.62 -21.66 -17.15
C GLY A 10 8.89 -20.44 -17.72
N PRO A 11 7.56 -20.53 -17.89
CA PRO A 11 6.78 -19.45 -18.48
C PRO A 11 7.12 -18.14 -17.77
N ALA A 12 7.28 -17.06 -18.52
CA ALA A 12 7.37 -15.73 -17.94
C ALA A 12 6.13 -15.51 -17.06
N ILE A 13 6.29 -15.74 -15.75
CA ILE A 13 5.29 -15.37 -14.76
C ILE A 13 5.27 -13.85 -14.88
N ALA A 14 4.27 -13.31 -15.61
CA ALA A 14 3.88 -11.93 -15.42
C ALA A 14 3.84 -11.70 -13.90
N PRO A 15 4.37 -10.61 -13.34
CA PRO A 15 4.29 -10.40 -11.91
C PRO A 15 2.80 -10.47 -11.53
N SER A 16 2.40 -11.62 -11.01
CA SER A 16 1.11 -11.88 -10.39
C SER A 16 1.17 -11.14 -9.07
N ASN A 17 1.25 -9.82 -9.13
CA ASN A 17 1.07 -8.98 -7.98
C ASN A 17 -0.43 -8.71 -7.95
N PRO A 18 -1.24 -9.44 -7.16
CA PRO A 18 -2.44 -8.83 -6.65
C PRO A 18 -1.95 -7.57 -5.95
N ARG A 19 -2.26 -6.38 -6.49
CA ARG A 19 -1.75 -5.12 -5.94
C ARG A 19 -2.05 -5.11 -4.43
N SER A 20 -1.01 -5.29 -3.62
CA SER A 20 -1.11 -5.26 -2.17
C SER A 20 -1.11 -3.81 -1.76
N TYR A 21 -2.14 -3.42 -1.03
CA TYR A 21 -2.25 -2.08 -0.49
C TYR A 21 -2.24 -2.12 1.03
N GLU A 22 -1.51 -1.17 1.60
CA GLU A 22 -1.37 -0.94 3.04
C GLU A 22 -1.93 0.44 3.41
N VAL A 23 -2.46 0.55 4.62
CA VAL A 23 -2.87 1.84 5.21
C VAL A 23 -1.75 2.33 6.11
N LYS A 24 -1.19 3.49 5.78
CA LYS A 24 -0.27 4.24 6.63
C LYS A 24 -0.96 5.46 7.22
N VAL A 25 -0.54 5.87 8.41
CA VAL A 25 -1.02 7.09 9.04
C VAL A 25 0.12 8.09 9.16
N GLN A 26 -0.17 9.35 8.86
CA GLN A 26 0.77 10.44 8.96
C GLN A 26 0.20 11.52 9.86
N ARG A 27 1.05 12.03 10.77
CA ARG A 27 0.74 13.18 11.60
C ARG A 27 1.10 14.46 10.85
N GLN A 28 0.15 15.37 10.73
CA GLN A 28 0.42 16.75 10.31
C GLN A 28 1.14 17.51 11.43
N LEU A 29 2.17 18.25 11.05
CA LEU A 29 3.00 19.03 11.97
C LEU A 29 2.33 20.34 12.45
N LEU A 30 1.23 20.74 11.81
CA LEU A 30 0.50 21.96 12.15
C LEU A 30 -0.34 21.76 13.43
N PRO A 31 -0.28 22.67 14.41
CA PRO A 31 -1.16 22.64 15.58
C PRO A 31 -2.63 22.91 15.20
N PRO A 32 -3.61 22.22 15.80
CA PRO A 32 -3.46 21.03 16.65
C PRO A 32 -3.01 19.84 15.80
N GLY A 33 -2.02 19.07 16.26
CA GLY A 33 -1.45 17.97 15.47
C GLY A 33 -2.51 16.94 15.08
N ARG A 34 -2.93 16.93 13.82
CA ARG A 34 -3.95 16.02 13.30
C ARG A 34 -3.33 14.87 12.55
N TRP A 35 -4.11 13.81 12.34
CA TRP A 35 -3.70 12.60 11.64
C TRP A 35 -4.43 12.47 10.32
N MET A 36 -3.80 11.86 9.33
CA MET A 36 -4.43 11.49 8.07
C MET A 36 -4.02 10.08 7.71
N TRP A 37 -4.86 9.39 6.94
CA TRP A 37 -4.50 8.10 6.39
C TRP A 37 -4.08 8.23 4.94
N MET A 38 -3.19 7.33 4.53
CA MET A 38 -2.71 7.16 3.17
C MET A 38 -2.81 5.67 2.84
N ILE A 39 -3.33 5.36 1.67
CA ILE A 39 -3.25 4.03 1.09
C ILE A 39 -2.03 4.03 0.18
N VAL A 40 -1.09 3.12 0.45
CA VAL A 40 0.13 2.95 -0.32
C VAL A 40 0.13 1.60 -1.01
N GLU A 41 0.67 1.54 -2.20
CA GLU A 41 1.00 0.27 -2.85
C GLU A 41 2.26 -0.31 -2.17
N GLU A 42 2.19 -1.55 -1.69
CA GLU A 42 3.19 -2.15 -0.82
C GLU A 42 4.55 -2.33 -1.52
N THR A 43 4.55 -2.64 -2.82
CA THR A 43 5.76 -2.92 -3.60
C THR A 43 6.51 -1.64 -3.94
N THR A 44 5.82 -0.63 -4.46
CA THR A 44 6.44 0.62 -4.91
C THR A 44 6.44 1.72 -3.85
N GLN A 45 5.72 1.53 -2.74
CA GLN A 45 5.52 2.53 -1.69
C GLN A 45 4.87 3.83 -2.19
N ILE A 46 4.23 3.79 -3.35
CA ILE A 46 3.53 4.94 -3.95
C ILE A 46 2.22 5.17 -3.21
N VAL A 47 1.96 6.41 -2.81
CA VAL A 47 0.66 6.84 -2.29
C VAL A 47 -0.36 6.84 -3.42
N VAL A 48 -1.37 5.97 -3.32
CA VAL A 48 -2.46 5.86 -4.30
C VAL A 48 -3.71 6.60 -3.85
N GLN A 49 -3.90 6.76 -2.54
CA GLN A 49 -5.01 7.54 -1.99
C GLN A 49 -4.63 8.15 -0.65
N GLN A 50 -5.21 9.30 -0.34
CA GLN A 50 -5.02 10.02 0.91
C GLN A 50 -6.36 10.57 1.40
N SER A 51 -6.54 10.68 2.72
CA SER A 51 -7.68 11.37 3.30
C SER A 51 -7.57 12.89 3.11
N GLN A 52 -8.63 13.50 2.57
CA GLN A 52 -8.76 14.96 2.56
C GLN A 52 -9.09 15.50 3.97
N GLN A 53 -9.76 14.67 4.77
CA GLN A 53 -10.07 14.98 6.16
C GLN A 53 -8.92 14.55 7.07
N THR A 54 -8.83 15.26 8.19
CA THR A 54 -7.85 15.06 9.24
C THR A 54 -8.55 14.59 10.52
N PHE A 55 -7.94 13.66 11.24
CA PHE A 55 -8.49 12.97 12.40
C PHE A 55 -7.79 13.42 13.68
N PRO A 56 -8.47 13.37 14.84
CA PRO A 56 -7.85 13.74 16.12
C PRO A 56 -6.85 12.68 16.63
N SER A 57 -6.95 11.43 16.18
CA SER A 57 -6.05 10.34 16.58
C SER A 57 -5.54 9.50 15.40
N ALA A 58 -4.37 8.87 15.59
CA ALA A 58 -3.80 7.93 14.63
C ALA A 58 -4.72 6.73 14.39
N GLN A 59 -5.39 6.26 15.45
CA GLN A 59 -6.30 5.12 15.39
C GLN A 59 -7.52 5.41 14.51
N GLU A 60 -8.14 6.57 14.66
CA GLU A 60 -9.29 6.96 13.82
C GLU A 60 -8.90 7.11 12.35
N ALA A 61 -7.71 7.69 12.08
CA ALA A 61 -7.18 7.74 10.73
C ALA A 61 -6.99 6.33 10.16
N TRP A 62 -6.36 5.42 10.92
CA TRP A 62 -6.11 4.05 10.47
C TRP A 62 -7.40 3.28 10.19
N VAL A 63 -8.38 3.36 11.09
CA VAL A 63 -9.71 2.76 10.91
C VAL A 63 -10.38 3.31 9.65
N GLY A 64 -10.31 4.62 9.42
CA GLY A 64 -10.82 5.26 8.20
C GLY A 64 -10.17 4.71 6.93
N GLY A 65 -8.85 4.56 6.93
CA GLY A 65 -8.10 3.99 5.80
C GLY A 65 -8.41 2.51 5.57
N ARG A 66 -8.53 1.69 6.62
CA ARG A 66 -8.90 0.26 6.53
C ARG A 66 -10.28 0.09 5.92
N ARG A 67 -11.25 0.89 6.40
CA ARG A 67 -12.61 0.94 5.88
C ARG A 67 -12.63 1.32 4.40
N ARG A 68 -11.79 2.27 3.98
CA ARG A 68 -11.66 2.65 2.57
C ARG A 68 -11.06 1.54 1.71
N LEU A 69 -10.12 0.78 2.26
CA LEU A 69 -9.51 -0.37 1.61
C LEU A 69 -10.43 -1.61 1.58
N GLY A 70 -11.62 -1.54 2.20
CA GLY A 70 -12.54 -2.67 2.29
C GLY A 70 -12.05 -3.79 3.21
N LYS A 71 -11.02 -3.53 4.02
CA LYS A 71 -10.54 -4.46 5.04
C LYS A 71 -11.21 -4.11 6.38
N PRO A 72 -11.70 -5.10 7.15
CA PRO A 72 -12.22 -4.84 8.50
C PRO A 72 -11.12 -4.16 9.33
N ALA A 73 -11.46 -3.29 10.28
CA ALA A 73 -10.47 -2.63 11.14
C ALA A 73 -9.75 -3.68 11.99
#